data_AF-A0A7D4NJE6-F1
#
_entry.id   AF-A0A7D4NJE6-F1
#
_cell.length_a   1.000
_cell.length_b   1.000
_cell.length_c   1.000
_cell.angle_alpha   90.00
_cell.angle_beta   90.00
_cell.angle_gamma   90.00
#
_symmetry.space_group_name_H-M   'P 1'
#
loop_
_entity.id
_entity.type
_entity.pdbx_description
1 polymer ?
#
loop_
_entity_poly.entity_id
_entity_poly.type
_entity_poly.pdbx_seq_one_letter_code
_entity_poly.pdbx_strand_id
1 'polypeptide(L)'
;MLDPAIQEFLAERKEGWLKKKIKPSLSEAEQAEFEQEANQLFSLAEWLPNAAKRAKQLNLVSHPSKFSHPGAKTSSVIAQARPENDGFLRFGNVEKVEMDVLGNAAAIDVYKFLSLKLQDDQTVLEHLEQQSKTIQQQFAISSESFESLHQGFMEIKSDGFSRVSTSGSVKQVYFPVEEEENGYHLLSILTSSGMMYELKKRINYIRFSDAAKQAREDRKGGEYNVDGVREIYDLTAIGFGGTKPQNISILNNANGGVAYLLKSVPPDLSRRNVRLPKKDFFNQTLWTKEFEWIFSALNSVLIEDARNNIDIRLKRDELFAHAVENTSRILWKVRTIEAGWSNSDTYDSLPQWQKHWLDAAYECKRAENDDYIDQAVTAFSRWFITAFEAYLKVEKVMFDDVDIRHFIGQADLFDSAMQLQIKEAFR
;
A
#
# COMPACT_ATOMS: atom_id res chain seq x y z
N MET A 1 41.28 -11.66 22.06
CA MET A 1 41.49 -10.40 21.31
C MET A 1 40.14 -9.71 21.22
N LEU A 2 40.07 -8.40 21.43
CA LEU A 2 38.80 -7.68 21.36
C LEU A 2 38.30 -7.67 19.91
N ASP A 3 36.99 -7.79 19.72
CA ASP A 3 36.37 -7.76 18.40
C ASP A 3 36.64 -6.41 17.71
N PRO A 4 37.01 -6.39 16.42
CA PRO A 4 37.29 -5.15 15.68
C PRO A 4 36.15 -4.14 15.75
N ALA A 5 34.88 -4.58 15.72
CA ALA A 5 33.73 -3.68 15.78
C ALA A 5 33.66 -2.92 17.11
N ILE A 6 33.98 -3.60 18.22
CA ILE A 6 34.04 -2.97 19.55
C ILE A 6 35.21 -2.00 19.64
N GLN A 7 36.38 -2.38 19.10
CA GLN A 7 37.57 -1.53 19.07
C GLN A 7 37.32 -0.24 18.27
N GLU A 8 36.76 -0.38 17.06
CA GLU A 8 36.45 0.73 16.16
C GLU A 8 35.42 1.67 16.80
N PHE A 9 34.37 1.13 17.41
CA PHE A 9 33.37 1.94 18.11
C PHE A 9 33.98 2.81 19.21
N LEU A 10 34.81 2.22 20.08
CA LEU A 10 35.46 2.97 21.16
C LEU A 10 36.47 3.99 20.63
N ALA A 11 37.20 3.65 19.56
CA ALA A 11 38.14 4.55 18.91
C ALA A 11 37.44 5.76 18.28
N GLU A 12 36.35 5.55 17.54
CA GLU A 12 35.55 6.63 16.94
C GLU A 12 34.99 7.57 18.03
N ARG A 13 34.53 6.99 19.15
CA ARG A 13 34.04 7.75 20.30
C ARG A 13 35.12 8.60 20.95
N LYS A 14 36.29 8.01 21.16
CA LYS A 14 37.46 8.69 21.70
C LYS A 14 37.88 9.86 20.80
N GLU A 15 38.00 9.62 19.49
CA GLU A 15 38.37 10.65 18.52
C GLU A 15 37.32 11.79 18.48
N GLY A 16 36.03 11.44 18.46
CA GLY A 16 34.95 12.42 18.48
C GLY A 16 34.90 13.26 19.77
N TRP A 17 35.31 12.70 20.91
CA TRP A 17 35.43 13.43 22.16
C TRP A 17 36.65 14.36 22.16
N LEU A 18 37.81 13.87 21.70
CA LEU A 18 39.04 14.67 21.59
C LEU A 18 38.84 15.85 20.65
N LYS A 19 38.23 15.65 19.47
CA LYS A 19 37.90 16.73 18.52
C LYS A 19 37.04 17.85 19.12
N LYS A 20 36.22 17.55 20.12
CA LYS A 20 35.37 18.56 20.81
C LYS A 20 36.10 19.29 21.92
N LYS A 21 37.08 18.65 22.54
CA LYS A 21 37.81 19.16 23.71
C LYS A 21 39.09 19.88 23.32
N ILE A 22 39.87 19.30 22.41
CA ILE A 22 41.11 19.87 21.91
C ILE A 22 40.77 21.04 20.97
N LYS A 23 41.16 22.24 21.38
CA LYS A 23 41.08 23.47 20.59
C LYS A 23 42.49 23.95 20.26
N PRO A 24 42.70 24.66 19.13
CA PRO A 24 44.02 25.16 18.73
C PRO A 24 44.69 26.09 19.75
N SER A 25 43.93 26.61 20.71
CA SER A 25 44.39 27.52 21.77
C SER A 25 44.95 26.82 23.01
N LEU A 26 44.90 25.49 23.10
CA LEU A 26 45.37 24.73 24.26
C LEU A 26 46.87 24.44 24.16
N SER A 27 47.56 24.47 25.29
CA SER A 27 48.97 24.09 25.40
C SER A 27 49.17 22.58 25.15
N GLU A 28 50.37 22.19 24.75
CA GLU A 28 50.71 20.77 24.52
C GLU A 28 50.50 19.90 25.78
N ALA A 29 50.73 20.47 26.97
CA ALA A 29 50.50 19.78 28.24
C ALA A 29 49.00 19.51 28.50
N GLU A 30 48.13 20.49 28.24
CA GLU A 30 46.68 20.32 28.37
C GLU A 30 46.13 19.33 27.33
N GLN A 31 46.69 19.32 26.12
CA GLN A 31 46.33 18.34 25.09
C GLN A 31 46.69 16.91 25.52
N ALA A 32 47.91 16.71 26.06
CA ALA A 32 48.33 15.41 26.57
C ALA A 32 47.48 14.92 27.76
N GLU A 33 47.03 15.84 28.64
CA GLU A 33 46.12 15.51 29.75
C GLU A 33 44.76 15.04 29.23
N PHE A 34 44.17 15.74 28.25
CA PHE A 34 42.93 15.30 27.61
C PHE A 34 43.07 13.97 26.86
N GLU A 35 44.22 13.69 26.26
CA GLU A 35 44.49 12.39 25.65
C GLU A 35 44.55 11.26 26.68
N GLN A 36 45.18 11.48 27.83
CA GLN A 36 45.20 10.52 28.94
C GLN A 36 43.79 10.30 29.50
N GLU A 37 43.03 11.38 29.74
CA GLU A 37 41.64 11.31 30.19
C GLU A 37 40.79 10.51 29.21
N ALA A 38 40.91 10.78 27.90
CA ALA A 38 40.19 10.06 26.86
C ALA A 38 40.59 8.57 26.80
N ASN A 39 41.88 8.25 26.95
CA ASN A 39 42.34 6.86 27.02
C ASN A 39 41.68 6.10 28.17
N GLN A 40 41.53 6.74 29.34
CA GLN A 40 40.88 6.14 30.49
C GLN A 40 39.37 6.01 30.28
N LEU A 41 38.68 7.10 29.92
CA LEU A 41 37.22 7.16 29.75
C LEU A 41 36.68 6.20 28.69
N PHE A 42 37.42 6.02 27.60
CA PHE A 42 37.05 5.13 26.49
C PHE A 42 37.78 3.79 26.54
N SER A 43 38.51 3.49 27.62
CA SER A 43 38.96 2.14 27.91
C SER A 43 37.75 1.24 28.15
N LEU A 44 37.81 0.00 27.67
CA LEU A 44 36.70 -0.95 27.85
C LEU A 44 36.35 -1.15 29.34
N ALA A 45 37.36 -1.17 30.21
CA ALA A 45 37.22 -1.39 31.64
C ALA A 45 36.43 -0.27 32.35
N GLU A 46 36.50 0.97 31.86
CA GLU A 46 35.77 2.10 32.42
C GLU A 46 34.44 2.35 31.69
N TRP A 47 34.44 2.20 30.36
CA TRP A 47 33.29 2.52 29.53
C TRP A 47 32.14 1.52 29.72
N LEU A 48 32.43 0.21 29.78
CA LEU A 48 31.39 -0.83 29.91
C LEU A 48 30.53 -0.67 31.18
N PRO A 49 31.10 -0.57 32.40
CA PRO A 49 30.32 -0.33 33.62
C PRO A 49 29.43 0.92 33.54
N ASN A 50 29.97 2.00 32.99
CA ASN A 50 29.26 3.27 32.84
C ASN A 50 28.15 3.20 31.77
N ALA A 51 28.35 2.42 30.71
CA ALA A 51 27.33 2.16 29.70
C ALA A 51 26.21 1.27 30.25
N ALA A 52 26.54 0.20 30.98
CA ALA A 52 25.57 -0.70 31.60
C ALA A 52 24.63 0.06 32.55
N LYS A 53 25.16 0.94 33.42
CA LYS A 53 24.36 1.79 34.32
C LYS A 53 23.43 2.77 33.60
N ARG A 54 23.76 3.16 32.36
CA ARG A 54 22.96 4.09 31.54
C ARG A 54 21.94 3.37 30.66
N ALA A 55 22.04 2.06 30.48
CA ALA A 55 21.14 1.28 29.63
C ALA A 55 19.66 1.45 30.04
N LYS A 56 19.37 1.52 31.35
CA LYS A 56 18.02 1.79 31.90
C LYS A 56 17.39 3.13 31.54
N GLN A 57 18.17 4.05 30.97
CA GLN A 57 17.65 5.32 30.45
C GLN A 57 17.04 5.16 29.06
N LEU A 58 17.14 3.96 28.49
CA LEU A 58 16.61 3.55 27.21
C LEU A 58 15.65 2.39 27.39
N ASN A 59 14.62 2.33 26.55
CA ASN A 59 13.66 1.26 26.47
C ASN A 59 13.59 0.77 25.02
N LEU A 60 13.91 -0.50 24.80
CA LEU A 60 13.72 -1.19 23.55
C LEU A 60 12.23 -1.55 23.38
N VAL A 61 11.62 -1.14 22.28
CA VAL A 61 10.18 -1.30 22.03
C VAL A 61 9.92 -1.63 20.57
N SER A 62 8.90 -2.44 20.34
CA SER A 62 8.34 -2.71 19.01
C SER A 62 7.18 -1.76 18.67
N HIS A 63 6.44 -1.32 19.70
CA HIS A 63 5.21 -0.53 19.61
C HIS A 63 5.29 0.71 20.50
N PRO A 64 6.10 1.72 20.13
CA PRO A 64 6.23 2.96 20.88
C PRO A 64 4.92 3.76 20.95
N SER A 65 4.46 4.11 22.16
CA SER A 65 3.23 4.89 22.36
C SER A 65 3.27 6.33 21.86
N LYS A 66 4.47 6.88 21.64
CA LYS A 66 4.66 8.24 21.12
C LYS A 66 4.14 8.45 19.69
N PHE A 67 3.88 7.36 18.96
CA PHE A 67 3.26 7.41 17.63
C PHE A 67 1.74 7.64 17.71
N SER A 68 1.11 7.39 18.85
CA SER A 68 -0.28 7.81 19.10
C SER A 68 -0.34 9.28 19.52
N HIS A 69 0.56 9.68 20.44
CA HIS A 69 0.70 11.06 20.89
C HIS A 69 2.11 11.29 21.46
N PRO A 70 2.84 12.37 21.10
CA PRO A 70 4.24 12.57 21.53
C PRO A 70 4.49 12.54 23.04
N GLY A 71 3.48 12.93 23.83
CA GLY A 71 3.52 12.92 25.30
C GLY A 71 3.01 11.63 25.95
N ALA A 72 2.61 10.62 25.18
CA ALA A 72 2.11 9.36 25.74
C ALA A 72 3.22 8.60 26.46
N LYS A 73 2.88 8.05 27.63
CA LYS A 73 3.74 7.17 28.42
C LYS A 73 2.95 5.91 28.74
N THR A 74 3.47 4.78 28.28
CA THR A 74 2.90 3.45 28.49
C THR A 74 4.02 2.53 28.93
N SER A 75 3.66 1.37 29.47
CA SER A 75 4.60 0.25 29.54
C SER A 75 5.19 -0.06 28.17
N SER A 76 6.45 -0.50 28.16
CA SER A 76 7.19 -0.89 26.98
C SER A 76 6.66 -2.20 26.45
N VAL A 77 6.48 -2.28 25.13
CA VAL A 77 5.97 -3.48 24.47
C VAL A 77 7.00 -3.99 23.47
N ILE A 78 7.47 -5.22 23.69
CA ILE A 78 8.25 -6.00 22.74
C ILE A 78 7.35 -7.14 22.28
N ALA A 79 6.71 -6.98 21.12
CA ALA A 79 5.71 -7.90 20.63
C ALA A 79 6.36 -9.21 20.19
N GLN A 80 5.77 -10.32 20.63
CA GLN A 80 6.06 -11.66 20.13
C GLN A 80 4.82 -12.15 19.41
N ALA A 81 4.88 -12.21 18.08
CA ALA A 81 3.77 -12.67 17.25
C ALA A 81 4.29 -13.74 16.28
N ARG A 82 3.55 -14.86 16.18
CA ARG A 82 3.86 -15.91 15.21
C ARG A 82 3.34 -15.51 13.82
N PRO A 83 4.04 -15.88 12.73
CA PRO A 83 3.50 -15.74 11.38
C PRO A 83 2.35 -16.72 11.15
N GLU A 84 1.29 -16.27 10.47
CA GLU A 84 0.27 -17.14 9.89
C GLU A 84 -0.18 -16.59 8.53
N ASN A 85 -0.58 -17.48 7.62
CA ASN A 85 -0.96 -17.15 6.25
C ASN A 85 -2.48 -17.33 6.05
N ASP A 86 -3.27 -16.55 6.79
CA ASP A 86 -4.74 -16.60 6.81
C ASP A 86 -5.39 -15.39 6.12
N GLY A 87 -4.61 -14.63 5.35
CA GLY A 87 -5.05 -13.41 4.66
C GLY A 87 -4.84 -12.12 5.46
N PHE A 88 -4.44 -12.18 6.73
CA PHE A 88 -4.10 -11.00 7.52
C PHE A 88 -2.58 -10.79 7.63
N LEU A 89 -2.15 -9.53 7.48
CA LEU A 89 -0.77 -9.13 7.77
C LEU A 89 -0.64 -8.77 9.24
N ARG A 90 0.19 -9.51 9.98
CA ARG A 90 0.52 -9.26 11.39
C ARG A 90 2.02 -9.04 11.59
N PHE A 91 2.41 -8.55 12.77
CA PHE A 91 3.80 -8.27 13.14
C PHE A 91 4.74 -9.46 12.87
N GLY A 92 4.28 -10.68 13.17
CA GLY A 92 5.04 -11.92 12.94
C GLY A 92 5.26 -12.29 11.48
N ASN A 93 4.50 -11.75 10.52
CA ASN A 93 4.70 -12.04 9.09
C ASN A 93 5.85 -11.23 8.48
N VAL A 94 6.32 -10.18 9.14
CA VAL A 94 7.36 -9.31 8.58
C VAL A 94 8.72 -9.82 9.03
N GLU A 95 9.52 -10.27 8.07
CA GLU A 95 10.90 -10.66 8.34
C GLU A 95 11.72 -9.44 8.77
N LYS A 96 12.54 -9.61 9.81
CA LYS A 96 13.53 -8.64 10.29
C LYS A 96 12.92 -7.26 10.62
N VAL A 97 11.85 -7.24 11.43
CA VAL A 97 11.33 -5.98 11.98
C VAL A 97 12.36 -5.35 12.90
N GLU A 98 12.83 -4.15 12.54
CA GLU A 98 13.75 -3.39 13.38
C GLU A 98 13.02 -2.91 14.65
N MET A 99 13.65 -3.14 15.80
CA MET A 99 13.17 -2.64 17.08
C MET A 99 13.49 -1.15 17.21
N ASP A 100 12.64 -0.44 17.92
CA ASP A 100 12.80 0.98 18.17
C ASP A 100 13.25 1.23 19.61
N VAL A 101 13.79 2.41 19.86
CA VAL A 101 14.29 2.78 21.19
C VAL A 101 13.74 4.13 21.59
N LEU A 102 13.20 4.17 22.80
CA LEU A 102 12.76 5.38 23.49
C LEU A 102 13.73 5.67 24.62
N GLY A 103 14.07 6.94 24.86
CA GLY A 103 14.85 7.28 26.04
C GLY A 103 15.64 8.57 25.92
N ASN A 104 16.58 8.73 26.84
CA ASN A 104 17.44 9.90 26.90
C ASN A 104 18.46 9.90 25.74
N ALA A 105 18.56 11.03 25.04
CA ALA A 105 19.54 11.21 23.97
C ALA A 105 20.98 11.01 24.42
N ALA A 106 21.29 11.30 25.69
CA ALA A 106 22.61 11.11 26.28
C ALA A 106 23.02 9.63 26.46
N ALA A 107 22.08 8.69 26.35
CA ALA A 107 22.32 7.25 26.45
C ALA A 107 22.25 6.53 25.09
N ILE A 108 21.96 7.23 23.98
CA ILE A 108 21.86 6.65 22.63
C ILE A 108 23.15 5.91 22.22
N ASP A 109 24.30 6.33 22.74
CA ASP A 109 25.57 5.64 22.55
C ASP A 109 25.55 4.20 23.03
N VAL A 110 24.83 3.91 24.11
CA VAL A 110 24.64 2.56 24.64
C VAL A 110 23.85 1.71 23.65
N TYR A 111 22.75 2.21 23.08
CA TYR A 111 22.02 1.46 22.05
C TYR A 111 22.87 1.21 20.81
N LYS A 112 23.60 2.22 20.33
CA LYS A 112 24.51 2.06 19.18
C LYS A 112 25.54 0.96 19.42
N PHE A 113 26.07 0.87 20.64
CA PHE A 113 26.98 -0.20 21.04
C PHE A 113 26.30 -1.57 21.06
N LEU A 114 25.10 -1.65 21.63
CA LEU A 114 24.29 -2.87 21.67
C LEU A 114 23.87 -3.36 20.26
N SER A 115 23.70 -2.44 19.30
CA SER A 115 23.40 -2.74 17.90
C SER A 115 24.62 -3.10 17.05
N LEU A 116 25.85 -3.05 17.58
CA LEU A 116 27.04 -3.40 16.83
C LEU A 116 26.99 -4.88 16.46
N LYS A 117 27.20 -5.17 15.17
CA LYS A 117 27.40 -6.53 14.67
C LYS A 117 28.85 -6.95 14.90
N LEU A 118 29.04 -8.10 15.53
CA LEU A 118 30.35 -8.72 15.71
C LEU A 118 30.72 -9.53 14.46
N GLN A 119 31.90 -10.16 14.47
CA GLN A 119 32.39 -10.96 13.34
C GLN A 119 31.45 -12.07 12.86
N ASP A 120 30.52 -12.53 13.70
CA ASP A 120 29.53 -13.56 13.39
C ASP A 120 28.17 -13.01 12.95
N ASP A 121 28.11 -11.73 12.57
CA ASP A 121 26.92 -11.00 12.11
C ASP A 121 25.79 -10.84 13.15
N GLN A 122 25.98 -11.36 14.37
CA GLN A 122 25.08 -11.14 15.49
C GLN A 122 25.45 -9.87 16.24
N THR A 123 24.44 -9.21 16.76
CA THR A 123 24.59 -7.98 17.54
C THR A 123 25.09 -8.27 18.95
N VAL A 124 25.74 -7.28 19.57
CA VAL A 124 26.10 -7.33 21.00
C VAL A 124 24.88 -7.65 21.86
N LEU A 125 23.71 -7.08 21.55
CA LEU A 125 22.46 -7.35 22.26
C LEU A 125 22.03 -8.82 22.13
N GLU A 126 22.02 -9.39 20.91
CA GLU A 126 21.68 -10.79 20.69
C GLU A 126 22.62 -11.73 21.46
N HIS A 127 23.91 -11.42 21.48
CA HIS A 127 24.89 -12.18 22.26
C HIS A 127 24.67 -12.07 23.77
N LEU A 128 24.29 -10.89 24.27
CA LEU A 128 23.94 -10.70 25.68
C LEU A 128 22.68 -11.49 26.05
N GLU A 129 21.65 -11.48 25.19
CA GLU A 129 20.42 -12.26 25.38
C GLU A 129 20.70 -13.78 25.44
N GLN A 130 21.64 -14.25 24.63
CA GLN A 130 22.08 -15.66 24.61
C GLN A 130 23.12 -15.99 25.67
N GLN A 131 23.69 -14.97 26.34
CA GLN A 131 24.87 -15.08 27.20
C GLN A 131 26.00 -15.88 26.55
N SER A 132 26.30 -15.59 25.28
CA SER A 132 27.24 -16.39 24.50
C SER A 132 28.66 -16.38 25.09
N LYS A 133 29.44 -17.42 24.81
CA LYS A 133 30.86 -17.45 25.19
C LYS A 133 31.65 -16.30 24.58
N THR A 134 31.26 -15.88 23.38
CA THR A 134 31.89 -14.76 22.66
C THR A 134 31.78 -13.49 23.50
N ILE A 135 30.58 -13.10 23.92
CA ILE A 135 30.41 -11.86 24.68
C ILE A 135 31.01 -11.92 26.07
N GLN A 136 30.97 -13.09 26.73
CA GLN A 136 31.65 -13.29 28.01
C GLN A 136 33.16 -13.04 27.90
N GLN A 137 33.79 -13.47 26.81
CA GLN A 137 35.20 -13.19 26.55
C GLN A 137 35.46 -11.73 26.20
N GLN A 138 34.58 -11.10 25.41
CA GLN A 138 34.71 -9.69 25.05
C GLN A 138 34.54 -8.76 26.26
N PHE A 139 33.66 -9.13 27.21
CA PHE A 139 33.35 -8.33 28.40
C PHE A 139 34.17 -8.77 29.62
N ALA A 140 35.19 -9.61 29.43
CA ALA A 140 36.12 -10.02 30.47
C ALA A 140 37.04 -8.84 30.84
N ILE A 141 36.57 -8.00 31.77
CA ILE A 141 37.30 -6.85 32.31
C ILE A 141 37.62 -7.07 33.79
N SER A 142 38.65 -6.39 34.30
CA SER A 142 39.06 -6.50 35.71
C SER A 142 38.20 -5.67 36.67
N SER A 143 37.45 -4.69 36.15
CA SER A 143 36.72 -3.70 36.94
C SER A 143 35.34 -4.16 37.40
N GLU A 144 34.69 -5.10 36.69
CA GLU A 144 33.34 -5.56 36.99
C GLU A 144 33.08 -6.97 36.45
N SER A 145 32.17 -7.73 37.08
CA SER A 145 31.82 -9.08 36.60
C SER A 145 30.90 -9.03 35.39
N PHE A 146 30.94 -10.09 34.59
CA PHE A 146 30.05 -10.24 33.44
C PHE A 146 28.58 -10.23 33.87
N GLU A 147 28.23 -10.86 34.99
CA GLU A 147 26.86 -10.92 35.49
C GLU A 147 26.29 -9.53 35.80
N SER A 148 27.09 -8.65 36.41
CA SER A 148 26.69 -7.27 36.70
C SER A 148 26.49 -6.48 35.41
N LEU A 149 27.42 -6.58 34.46
CA LEU A 149 27.31 -5.94 33.16
C LEU A 149 26.07 -6.43 32.39
N HIS A 150 25.87 -7.74 32.33
CA HIS A 150 24.72 -8.36 31.68
C HIS A 150 23.41 -7.85 32.32
N GLN A 151 23.29 -7.88 33.65
CA GLN A 151 22.11 -7.38 34.34
C GLN A 151 21.85 -5.91 33.98
N GLY A 152 22.87 -5.06 34.02
CA GLY A 152 22.75 -3.64 33.68
C GLY A 152 22.33 -3.40 32.24
N PHE A 153 22.95 -4.05 31.26
CA PHE A 153 22.58 -3.90 29.85
C PHE A 153 21.17 -4.42 29.56
N MET A 154 20.76 -5.52 30.19
CA MET A 154 19.42 -6.09 29.99
C MET A 154 18.29 -5.21 30.53
N GLU A 155 18.57 -4.22 31.39
CA GLU A 155 17.59 -3.23 31.82
C GLU A 155 17.01 -2.43 30.64
N ILE A 156 17.66 -2.39 29.47
CA ILE A 156 17.12 -1.75 28.25
C ILE A 156 15.81 -2.39 27.77
N LYS A 157 15.55 -3.65 28.10
CA LYS A 157 14.30 -4.37 27.74
C LYS A 157 13.22 -4.28 28.82
N SER A 158 13.57 -3.73 29.98
CA SER A 158 12.64 -3.49 31.08
C SER A 158 12.15 -2.05 30.99
N ASP A 159 10.95 -1.80 31.49
CA ASP A 159 10.51 -0.44 31.77
C ASP A 159 10.54 -0.16 33.27
N GLY A 160 10.60 1.12 33.63
CA GLY A 160 10.58 1.55 35.02
C GLY A 160 9.19 1.50 35.67
N PHE A 161 8.18 0.90 35.03
CA PHE A 161 6.84 0.82 35.60
C PHE A 161 6.71 -0.41 36.50
N SER A 162 6.14 -0.22 37.69
CA SER A 162 5.89 -1.32 38.62
C SER A 162 4.72 -2.23 38.19
N ARG A 163 3.88 -1.75 37.27
CA ARG A 163 2.73 -2.47 36.71
C ARG A 163 2.49 -2.04 35.27
N VAL A 164 1.85 -2.92 34.50
CA VAL A 164 1.37 -2.58 33.15
C VAL A 164 0.49 -1.34 33.22
N SER A 165 0.85 -0.32 32.44
CA SER A 165 0.19 0.98 32.45
C SER A 165 0.00 1.50 31.03
N THR A 166 -1.15 2.15 30.81
CA THR A 166 -1.49 2.82 29.55
C THR A 166 -1.65 4.34 29.78
N SER A 167 -1.84 5.11 28.72
CA SER A 167 -2.06 6.56 28.77
C SER A 167 -3.42 6.93 28.21
N GLY A 168 -4.08 7.93 28.80
CA GLY A 168 -5.30 8.52 28.24
C GLY A 168 -5.09 9.22 26.89
N SER A 169 -3.84 9.45 26.48
CA SER A 169 -3.49 9.97 25.14
C SER A 169 -3.36 8.87 24.08
N VAL A 170 -3.36 7.61 24.48
CA VAL A 170 -3.37 6.46 23.55
C VAL A 170 -4.82 6.15 23.19
N LYS A 171 -5.06 5.71 21.96
CA LYS A 171 -6.40 5.31 21.53
C LYS A 171 -6.78 4.00 22.23
N GLN A 172 -7.92 4.01 22.91
CA GLN A 172 -8.45 2.88 23.64
C GLN A 172 -9.82 2.52 23.08
N VAL A 173 -10.07 1.24 22.82
CA VAL A 173 -11.30 0.74 22.19
C VAL A 173 -11.84 -0.43 22.98
N TYR A 174 -13.13 -0.43 23.29
CA TYR A 174 -13.81 -1.60 23.85
C TYR A 174 -14.06 -2.61 22.73
N PHE A 175 -13.65 -3.85 22.97
CA PHE A 175 -13.87 -4.97 22.06
C PHE A 175 -14.77 -6.01 22.75
N PRO A 176 -15.94 -6.36 22.16
CA PRO A 176 -16.87 -7.31 22.77
C PRO A 176 -16.30 -8.73 22.78
N VAL A 177 -16.58 -9.48 23.84
CA VAL A 177 -16.15 -10.87 24.05
C VAL A 177 -17.38 -11.71 24.39
N GLU A 178 -17.82 -12.54 23.46
CA GLU A 178 -19.08 -13.30 23.58
C GLU A 178 -19.07 -14.31 24.73
N GLU A 179 -17.90 -14.83 25.09
CA GLU A 179 -17.73 -15.85 26.13
C GLU A 179 -17.91 -15.30 27.56
N GLU A 180 -17.94 -13.98 27.73
CA GLU A 180 -18.02 -13.30 29.03
C GLU A 180 -19.39 -12.60 29.19
N GLU A 181 -20.06 -12.78 30.34
CA GLU A 181 -21.45 -12.32 30.59
C GLU A 181 -21.67 -10.80 30.41
N ASN A 182 -20.63 -9.99 30.62
CA ASN A 182 -20.56 -8.57 30.27
C ASN A 182 -19.23 -8.27 29.54
N GLY A 183 -18.86 -9.17 28.64
CA GLY A 183 -17.52 -9.28 28.08
C GLY A 183 -17.10 -8.12 27.22
N TYR A 184 -16.22 -7.27 27.76
CA TYR A 184 -15.50 -6.30 26.97
C TYR A 184 -14.05 -6.23 27.42
N HIS A 185 -13.14 -6.32 26.45
CA HIS A 185 -11.74 -6.01 26.68
C HIS A 185 -11.46 -4.58 26.23
N LEU A 186 -10.81 -3.79 27.07
CA LEU A 186 -10.34 -2.45 26.70
C LEU A 186 -8.95 -2.57 26.06
N LEU A 187 -8.89 -2.39 24.75
CA LEU A 187 -7.66 -2.51 23.97
C LEU A 187 -6.98 -1.16 23.82
N SER A 188 -5.72 -1.06 24.27
CA SER A 188 -4.86 0.10 23.98
C SER A 188 -4.11 -0.14 22.67
N ILE A 189 -4.40 0.67 21.66
CA ILE A 189 -3.87 0.47 20.31
C ILE A 189 -2.56 1.24 20.14
N LEU A 190 -1.50 0.50 19.81
CA LEU A 190 -0.16 1.04 19.56
C LEU A 190 0.28 0.71 18.14
N THR A 191 1.04 1.61 17.53
CA THR A 191 1.57 1.43 16.18
C THR A 191 2.98 0.82 16.24
N SER A 192 3.22 -0.25 15.47
CA SER A 192 4.58 -0.76 15.29
C SER A 192 5.39 0.21 14.43
N SER A 193 6.42 0.82 14.99
CA SER A 193 7.31 1.68 14.21
C SER A 193 8.18 0.87 13.24
N GLY A 194 8.66 -0.30 13.66
CA GLY A 194 9.43 -1.20 12.79
C GLY A 194 8.69 -1.62 11.52
N MET A 195 7.44 -2.11 11.64
CA MET A 195 6.64 -2.46 10.46
C MET A 195 6.37 -1.25 9.56
N MET A 196 6.08 -0.10 10.17
CA MET A 196 5.77 1.13 9.46
C MET A 196 6.96 1.62 8.62
N TYR A 197 8.18 1.54 9.16
CA TYR A 197 9.38 1.95 8.42
C TYR A 197 9.89 0.88 7.46
N GLU A 198 9.66 -0.40 7.72
CA GLU A 198 9.90 -1.46 6.74
C GLU A 198 9.01 -1.28 5.50
N LEU A 199 7.72 -0.93 5.68
CA LEU A 199 6.84 -0.55 4.58
C LEU A 199 7.41 0.64 3.79
N LYS A 200 7.83 1.70 4.48
CA LYS A 200 8.45 2.88 3.86
C LYS A 200 9.69 2.51 3.05
N LYS A 201 10.57 1.68 3.61
CA LYS A 201 11.80 1.20 2.96
C LYS A 201 11.49 0.44 1.67
N ARG A 202 10.52 -0.49 1.69
CA ARG A 202 10.08 -1.24 0.50
C ARG A 202 9.48 -0.34 -0.58
N ILE A 203 8.64 0.63 -0.19
CA ILE A 203 8.09 1.62 -1.11
C ILE A 203 9.20 2.46 -1.75
N ASN A 204 10.16 2.92 -0.96
CA ASN A 204 11.30 3.69 -1.47
C ASN A 204 12.17 2.87 -2.42
N TYR A 205 12.37 1.58 -2.14
CA TYR A 205 13.08 0.69 -3.05
C TYR A 205 12.34 0.56 -4.39
N ILE A 206 11.02 0.36 -4.38
CA ILE A 206 10.20 0.30 -5.60
C ILE A 206 10.30 1.60 -6.40
N ARG A 207 10.33 2.76 -5.73
CA ARG A 207 10.26 4.06 -6.41
C ARG A 207 11.62 4.64 -6.80
N PHE A 208 12.66 4.41 -6.00
CA PHE A 208 13.91 5.17 -6.05
C PHE A 208 15.17 4.29 -6.13
N SER A 209 15.04 2.98 -6.20
CA SER A 209 16.19 2.11 -6.52
C SER A 209 16.76 2.44 -7.89
N ASP A 210 18.04 2.13 -8.10
CA ASP A 210 18.68 2.37 -9.39
C ASP A 210 18.04 1.53 -10.50
N ALA A 211 17.60 0.31 -10.19
CA ALA A 211 16.78 -0.50 -11.10
C ALA A 211 15.47 0.21 -11.49
N ALA A 212 14.77 0.83 -10.54
CA ALA A 212 13.54 1.58 -10.84
C ALA A 212 13.80 2.88 -11.62
N LYS A 213 14.98 3.50 -11.50
CA LYS A 213 15.36 4.65 -12.34
C LYS A 213 15.62 4.18 -13.77
N GLN A 214 16.43 3.13 -13.93
CA GLN A 214 16.74 2.55 -15.24
C GLN A 214 15.48 2.11 -15.97
N ALA A 215 14.57 1.39 -15.31
CA ALA A 215 13.32 0.94 -15.93
C ALA A 215 12.45 2.10 -16.45
N ARG A 216 12.48 3.27 -15.79
CA ARG A 216 11.77 4.47 -16.27
C ARG A 216 12.48 5.12 -17.45
N GLU A 217 13.81 5.09 -17.49
CA GLU A 217 14.60 5.56 -18.63
C GLU A 217 14.37 4.68 -19.86
N ASP A 218 14.41 3.35 -19.71
CA ASP A 218 14.14 2.38 -20.77
C ASP A 218 12.72 2.58 -21.33
N ARG A 219 11.71 2.73 -20.44
CA ARG A 219 10.34 3.05 -20.86
C ARG A 219 10.26 4.35 -21.66
N LYS A 220 11.06 5.35 -21.29
CA LYS A 220 11.12 6.63 -22.01
C LYS A 220 11.82 6.49 -23.37
N GLY A 221 12.82 5.60 -23.47
CA GLY A 221 13.52 5.25 -24.70
C GLY A 221 12.75 4.28 -25.61
N GLY A 222 11.67 3.67 -25.12
CA GLY A 222 10.97 2.59 -25.84
C GLY A 222 11.74 1.27 -25.84
N GLU A 223 12.68 1.11 -24.91
CA GLU A 223 13.52 -0.08 -24.77
C GLU A 223 12.85 -1.13 -23.88
N TYR A 224 13.15 -2.40 -24.14
CA TYR A 224 12.64 -3.50 -23.34
C TYR A 224 13.41 -3.62 -22.02
N ASN A 225 12.69 -3.65 -20.91
CA ASN A 225 13.23 -3.89 -19.58
C ASN A 225 12.58 -5.14 -18.96
N VAL A 226 13.40 -6.07 -18.46
CA VAL A 226 12.96 -7.37 -17.92
C VAL A 226 12.12 -7.21 -16.65
N ASP A 227 12.48 -6.27 -15.77
CA ASP A 227 11.84 -6.10 -14.45
C ASP A 227 10.54 -5.27 -14.52
N GLY A 228 10.39 -4.49 -15.59
CA GLY A 228 9.29 -3.58 -15.82
C GLY A 228 9.29 -2.37 -14.88
N VAL A 229 8.39 -1.42 -15.13
CA VAL A 229 8.20 -0.25 -14.26
C VAL A 229 7.13 -0.55 -13.22
N ARG A 230 7.50 -0.47 -11.94
CA ARG A 230 6.57 -0.62 -10.80
C ARG A 230 6.39 0.74 -10.11
N GLU A 231 5.15 1.12 -9.86
CA GLU A 231 4.83 2.38 -9.19
C GLU A 231 3.65 2.17 -8.23
N ILE A 232 3.71 2.80 -7.06
CA ILE A 232 2.59 2.86 -6.11
C ILE A 232 2.13 4.31 -6.06
N TYR A 233 0.92 4.53 -6.55
CA TYR A 233 0.31 5.87 -6.63
C TYR A 233 -0.44 6.22 -5.35
N ASP A 234 -0.75 7.51 -5.21
CA ASP A 234 -1.60 8.08 -4.15
C ASP A 234 -1.17 7.75 -2.71
N LEU A 235 0.14 7.65 -2.49
CA LEU A 235 0.70 7.51 -1.15
C LEU A 235 0.46 8.78 -0.33
N THR A 236 0.00 8.60 0.92
CA THR A 236 -0.11 9.70 1.88
C THR A 236 1.10 9.68 2.81
N ALA A 237 1.79 10.82 2.94
CA ALA A 237 2.88 10.96 3.89
C ALA A 237 2.36 11.49 5.23
N ILE A 238 2.70 10.81 6.33
CA ILE A 238 2.37 11.23 7.69
C ILE A 238 3.64 11.54 8.47
N GLY A 239 3.65 12.66 9.19
CA GLY A 239 4.78 13.12 10.00
C GLY A 239 4.56 12.89 11.49
N PHE A 240 5.59 12.39 12.19
CA PHE A 240 5.61 12.22 13.64
C PHE A 240 6.66 13.13 14.29
N GLY A 241 6.23 13.89 15.30
CA GLY A 241 7.09 14.81 16.07
C GLY A 241 7.13 16.26 15.59
N GLY A 242 6.37 16.61 14.55
CA GLY A 242 6.26 17.99 14.06
C GLY A 242 7.63 18.58 13.71
N THR A 243 7.99 19.71 14.33
CA THR A 243 9.29 20.36 14.14
C THR A 243 10.46 19.69 14.89
N LYS A 244 10.18 18.72 15.77
CA LYS A 244 11.18 18.03 16.61
C LYS A 244 11.01 16.49 16.56
N PRO A 245 11.23 15.86 15.38
CA PRO A 245 11.08 14.41 15.21
C PRO A 245 12.03 13.59 16.10
N GLN A 246 13.12 14.20 16.59
CA GLN A 246 14.11 13.54 17.44
C GLN A 246 13.54 13.10 18.81
N ASN A 247 12.42 13.67 19.24
CA ASN A 247 11.82 13.38 20.55
C ASN A 247 10.85 12.19 20.55
N ILE A 248 10.53 11.65 19.36
CA ILE A 248 9.61 10.51 19.23
C ILE A 248 10.36 9.22 19.53
N SER A 249 11.31 8.83 18.69
CA SER A 249 12.10 7.61 18.86
C SER A 249 13.35 7.63 17.98
N ILE A 250 14.27 6.71 18.21
CA ILE A 250 15.49 6.59 17.40
C ILE A 250 15.15 6.22 15.96
N LEU A 251 14.27 5.22 15.75
CA LEU A 251 13.91 4.77 14.41
C LEU A 251 13.12 5.84 13.63
N ASN A 252 12.31 6.64 14.33
CA ASN A 252 11.65 7.81 13.75
C ASN A 252 12.65 8.82 13.19
N ASN A 253 13.69 9.11 13.98
CA ASN A 253 14.74 10.06 13.58
C ASN A 253 15.52 9.55 12.36
N ALA A 254 15.92 8.27 12.35
CA ALA A 254 16.58 7.64 11.21
C ALA A 254 15.75 7.72 9.92
N ASN A 255 14.42 7.73 10.05
CA ASN A 255 13.48 7.84 8.94
C ASN A 255 12.99 9.27 8.68
N GLY A 256 13.64 10.29 9.27
CA GLY A 256 13.29 11.70 9.05
C GLY A 256 11.90 12.10 9.56
N GLY A 257 11.32 11.32 10.46
CA GLY A 257 10.01 11.62 11.04
C GLY A 257 8.81 11.33 10.14
N VAL A 258 9.00 10.74 8.96
CA VAL A 258 7.93 10.55 7.96
C VAL A 258 7.67 9.08 7.70
N ALA A 259 6.41 8.67 7.66
CA ALA A 259 5.96 7.37 7.20
C ALA A 259 4.97 7.49 6.03
N TYR A 260 4.68 6.37 5.37
CA TYR A 260 3.72 6.31 4.26
C TYR A 260 2.50 5.48 4.62
N LEU A 261 1.33 5.93 4.17
CA LEU A 261 0.07 5.20 4.22
C LEU A 261 -0.34 4.82 2.80
N LEU A 262 -0.80 3.57 2.65
CA LEU A 262 -1.39 3.08 1.41
C LEU A 262 -2.81 3.61 1.26
N LYS A 263 -3.20 3.94 0.02
CA LYS A 263 -4.56 4.35 -0.28
C LYS A 263 -5.52 3.18 -0.09
N SER A 264 -6.42 3.31 0.87
CA SER A 264 -7.52 2.38 1.13
C SER A 264 -8.82 3.17 1.16
N VAL A 265 -9.28 3.57 -0.02
CA VAL A 265 -10.55 4.30 -0.20
C VAL A 265 -11.41 3.53 -1.20
N PRO A 266 -12.75 3.59 -1.09
CA PRO A 266 -13.63 3.03 -2.11
C PRO A 266 -13.36 3.69 -3.47
N PRO A 267 -13.67 3.02 -4.60
CA PRO A 267 -13.57 3.63 -5.91
C PRO A 267 -14.45 4.87 -6.01
N ASP A 268 -13.93 5.94 -6.62
CA ASP A 268 -14.72 7.13 -6.89
C ASP A 268 -15.69 6.83 -8.05
N LEU A 269 -16.95 6.62 -7.71
CA LEU A 269 -18.01 6.41 -8.67
C LEU A 269 -18.48 7.77 -9.19
N SER A 270 -17.77 8.31 -10.20
CA SER A 270 -18.22 9.51 -10.89
C SER A 270 -19.65 9.32 -11.41
N ARG A 271 -20.59 10.16 -10.97
CA ARG A 271 -21.92 10.27 -11.59
C ARG A 271 -21.70 10.84 -12.99
N ARG A 272 -21.48 9.98 -13.98
CA ARG A 272 -21.52 10.39 -15.38
C ARG A 272 -22.95 10.80 -15.67
N ASN A 273 -23.19 12.09 -15.87
CA ASN A 273 -24.47 12.57 -16.39
C ASN A 273 -24.69 11.87 -17.74
N VAL A 274 -25.66 10.97 -17.78
CA VAL A 274 -26.02 10.31 -19.03
C VAL A 274 -26.70 11.36 -19.90
N ARG A 275 -26.12 11.61 -21.07
CA ARG A 275 -26.69 12.54 -22.04
C ARG A 275 -27.93 11.88 -22.65
N LEU A 276 -29.11 12.44 -22.36
CA LEU A 276 -30.36 12.00 -22.98
C LEU A 276 -30.31 12.21 -24.50
N PRO A 277 -30.74 11.21 -25.29
CA PRO A 277 -30.74 11.32 -26.73
C PRO A 277 -31.88 12.21 -27.22
N LYS A 278 -31.57 13.16 -28.10
CA LYS A 278 -32.58 14.03 -28.74
C LYS A 278 -33.08 13.46 -30.06
N LYS A 279 -32.26 12.65 -30.73
CA LYS A 279 -32.52 12.09 -32.06
C LYS A 279 -32.27 10.59 -32.11
N ASP A 280 -31.20 10.12 -31.47
CA ASP A 280 -30.83 8.71 -31.49
C ASP A 280 -29.96 8.34 -30.28
N PHE A 281 -30.37 7.30 -29.55
CA PHE A 281 -29.66 6.78 -28.38
C PHE A 281 -28.25 6.31 -28.69
N PHE A 282 -28.08 5.47 -29.71
CA PHE A 282 -26.79 4.84 -29.99
C PHE A 282 -25.73 5.87 -30.38
N ASN A 283 -26.09 6.84 -31.21
CA ASN A 283 -25.16 7.86 -31.69
C ASN A 283 -24.92 9.02 -30.71
N GLN A 284 -25.89 9.37 -29.84
CA GLN A 284 -25.78 10.55 -28.97
C GLN A 284 -25.48 10.22 -27.50
N THR A 285 -25.76 8.98 -27.08
CA THR A 285 -25.64 8.56 -25.68
C THR A 285 -24.51 7.55 -25.47
N LEU A 286 -24.24 6.64 -26.41
CA LEU A 286 -23.12 5.70 -26.29
C LEU A 286 -21.78 6.39 -26.60
N TRP A 287 -20.82 6.24 -25.69
CA TRP A 287 -19.46 6.75 -25.90
C TRP A 287 -18.57 5.63 -26.45
N THR A 288 -18.15 5.75 -27.71
CA THR A 288 -17.34 4.75 -28.44
C THR A 288 -16.08 4.31 -27.67
N LYS A 289 -15.48 5.19 -26.85
CA LYS A 289 -14.32 4.83 -26.00
C LYS A 289 -14.62 3.77 -24.95
N GLU A 290 -15.87 3.66 -24.46
CA GLU A 290 -16.25 2.58 -23.52
C GLU A 290 -16.24 1.20 -24.19
N PHE A 291 -16.21 1.15 -25.53
CA PHE A 291 -16.21 -0.07 -26.34
C PHE A 291 -14.83 -0.35 -26.96
N GLU A 292 -13.81 0.49 -26.71
CA GLU A 292 -12.50 0.41 -27.34
C GLU A 292 -11.80 -0.93 -27.09
N TRP A 293 -11.94 -1.49 -25.89
CA TRP A 293 -11.39 -2.80 -25.56
C TRP A 293 -12.08 -3.94 -26.34
N ILE A 294 -13.41 -3.83 -26.56
CA ILE A 294 -14.19 -4.79 -27.35
C ILE A 294 -13.74 -4.72 -28.81
N PHE A 295 -13.59 -3.51 -29.34
CA PHE A 295 -13.14 -3.31 -30.71
C PHE A 295 -11.71 -3.81 -30.93
N SER A 296 -10.79 -3.53 -30.00
CA SER A 296 -9.42 -4.05 -30.05
C SER A 296 -9.40 -5.59 -30.04
N ALA A 297 -10.17 -6.21 -29.15
CA ALA A 297 -10.29 -7.67 -29.07
C ALA A 297 -10.93 -8.25 -30.34
N LEU A 298 -12.00 -7.64 -30.85
CA LEU A 298 -12.68 -8.05 -32.07
C LEU A 298 -11.75 -7.98 -33.29
N ASN A 299 -10.99 -6.89 -33.43
CA ASN A 299 -9.99 -6.76 -34.48
C ASN A 299 -8.92 -7.86 -34.41
N SER A 300 -8.45 -8.17 -33.20
CA SER A 300 -7.47 -9.24 -32.98
C SER A 300 -8.03 -10.60 -33.42
N VAL A 301 -9.28 -10.90 -33.03
CA VAL A 301 -9.99 -12.14 -33.42
C VAL A 301 -10.16 -12.22 -34.94
N LEU A 302 -10.48 -11.10 -35.62
CA LEU A 302 -10.67 -11.06 -37.07
C LEU A 302 -9.35 -11.18 -37.87
N ILE A 303 -8.25 -10.63 -37.35
CA ILE A 303 -6.92 -10.80 -37.95
C ILE A 303 -6.44 -12.26 -37.82
N GLU A 304 -6.79 -12.93 -36.71
CA GLU A 304 -6.50 -14.35 -36.49
C GLU A 304 -7.36 -15.30 -37.34
N ASP A 305 -8.42 -14.80 -37.99
CA ASP A 305 -9.44 -15.57 -38.72
C ASP A 305 -9.00 -16.09 -40.09
N ALA A 306 -7.76 -16.57 -40.21
CA ALA A 306 -7.31 -17.29 -41.41
C ALA A 306 -7.87 -18.73 -41.51
N ARG A 307 -8.67 -19.20 -40.54
CA ARG A 307 -9.04 -20.62 -40.39
C ARG A 307 -10.53 -20.93 -40.13
N ASN A 308 -11.42 -19.94 -40.02
CA ASN A 308 -12.87 -20.17 -39.90
C ASN A 308 -13.24 -21.22 -38.82
N ASN A 309 -12.72 -21.04 -37.60
CA ASN A 309 -12.86 -21.98 -36.48
C ASN A 309 -14.10 -21.65 -35.61
N ILE A 310 -14.78 -22.66 -35.06
CA ILE A 310 -15.90 -22.51 -34.12
C ILE A 310 -15.53 -21.64 -32.91
N ASP A 311 -14.30 -21.78 -32.39
CA ASP A 311 -13.84 -20.98 -31.23
C ASP A 311 -13.75 -19.48 -31.55
N ILE A 312 -13.41 -19.14 -32.79
CA ILE A 312 -13.31 -17.75 -33.26
C ILE A 312 -14.72 -17.16 -33.36
N ARG A 313 -15.69 -17.93 -33.89
CA ARG A 313 -17.09 -17.52 -33.97
C ARG A 313 -17.70 -17.31 -32.58
N LEU A 314 -17.45 -18.22 -31.63
CA LEU A 314 -17.91 -18.09 -30.25
C LEU A 314 -17.32 -16.85 -29.56
N LYS A 315 -16.02 -16.58 -29.74
CA LYS A 315 -15.39 -15.35 -29.21
C LYS A 315 -15.98 -14.08 -29.81
N ARG A 316 -16.29 -14.08 -31.11
CA ARG A 316 -16.97 -12.96 -31.77
C ARG A 316 -18.35 -12.70 -31.15
N ASP A 317 -19.12 -13.76 -30.93
CA ASP A 317 -20.45 -13.68 -30.34
C ASP A 317 -20.38 -13.20 -28.87
N GLU A 318 -19.39 -13.66 -28.09
CA GLU A 318 -19.13 -13.20 -26.72
C GLU A 318 -18.78 -11.71 -26.66
N LEU A 319 -17.93 -11.23 -27.58
CA LEU A 319 -17.57 -9.81 -27.66
C LEU A 319 -18.78 -8.92 -28.01
N PHE A 320 -19.66 -9.41 -28.90
CA PHE A 320 -20.91 -8.72 -29.20
C PHE A 320 -21.84 -8.69 -27.97
N ALA A 321 -21.96 -9.79 -27.22
CA ALA A 321 -22.74 -9.84 -25.99
C ALA A 321 -22.21 -8.85 -24.92
N HIS A 322 -20.90 -8.70 -24.77
CA HIS A 322 -20.33 -7.67 -23.90
C HIS A 322 -20.64 -6.24 -24.36
N ALA A 323 -20.75 -6.01 -25.68
CA ALA A 323 -21.15 -4.71 -26.20
C ALA A 323 -22.63 -4.42 -25.89
N VAL A 324 -23.50 -5.44 -25.97
CA VAL A 324 -24.90 -5.35 -25.55
C VAL A 324 -24.99 -5.06 -24.05
N GLU A 325 -24.22 -5.76 -23.21
CA GLU A 325 -24.16 -5.54 -21.76
C GLU A 325 -23.78 -4.10 -21.40
N ASN A 326 -22.73 -3.58 -22.03
CA ASN A 326 -22.31 -2.18 -21.84
C ASN A 326 -23.41 -1.18 -22.22
N THR A 327 -24.15 -1.49 -23.29
CA THR A 327 -25.28 -0.69 -23.76
C THR A 327 -26.44 -0.75 -22.78
N SER A 328 -26.81 -1.93 -22.28
CA SER A 328 -27.83 -2.13 -21.26
C SER A 328 -27.54 -1.36 -19.98
N ARG A 329 -26.28 -1.33 -19.52
CA ARG A 329 -25.89 -0.54 -18.35
C ARG A 329 -26.12 0.96 -18.55
N ILE A 330 -25.93 1.48 -19.76
CA ILE A 330 -26.20 2.89 -20.09
C ILE A 330 -27.71 3.14 -20.19
N LEU A 331 -28.43 2.21 -20.81
CA LEU A 331 -29.90 2.23 -20.88
C LEU A 331 -30.53 2.30 -19.50
N TRP A 332 -30.13 1.42 -18.58
CA TRP A 332 -30.64 1.39 -17.21
C TRP A 332 -30.48 2.74 -16.51
N LYS A 333 -29.34 3.41 -16.73
CA LYS A 333 -29.14 4.78 -16.22
C LYS A 333 -30.11 5.78 -16.84
N VAL A 334 -30.40 5.69 -18.15
CA VAL A 334 -31.45 6.52 -18.78
C VAL A 334 -32.81 6.26 -18.13
N ARG A 335 -33.15 5.00 -17.88
CA ARG A 335 -34.42 4.61 -17.23
C ARG A 335 -34.55 5.07 -15.78
N THR A 336 -33.45 5.41 -15.08
CA THR A 336 -33.51 6.03 -13.74
C THR A 336 -33.87 7.52 -13.73
N ILE A 337 -33.93 8.16 -14.90
CA ILE A 337 -34.34 9.55 -15.03
C ILE A 337 -35.86 9.65 -14.86
N GLU A 338 -36.34 10.81 -14.40
CA GLU A 338 -37.76 11.06 -14.15
C GLU A 338 -38.65 10.63 -15.34
N ALA A 339 -39.71 9.90 -15.03
CA ALA A 339 -40.64 9.36 -16.01
C ALA A 339 -41.29 10.49 -16.83
N GLY A 340 -41.33 10.32 -18.15
CA GLY A 340 -41.92 11.28 -19.08
C GLY A 340 -40.95 12.33 -19.60
N TRP A 341 -39.64 12.19 -19.33
CA TRP A 341 -38.61 13.09 -19.84
C TRP A 341 -38.67 13.25 -21.37
N SER A 342 -39.09 12.20 -22.09
CA SER A 342 -39.16 12.17 -23.56
C SER A 342 -40.39 12.88 -24.15
N ASN A 343 -41.32 13.37 -23.31
CA ASN A 343 -42.54 14.04 -23.74
C ASN A 343 -42.39 15.56 -23.94
N SER A 344 -41.23 16.14 -23.60
CA SER A 344 -40.97 17.56 -23.86
C SER A 344 -40.56 17.80 -25.31
N ASP A 345 -40.86 18.99 -25.85
CA ASP A 345 -40.53 19.45 -27.21
C ASP A 345 -39.04 19.25 -27.58
N THR A 346 -38.16 19.20 -26.57
CA THR A 346 -36.73 18.94 -26.74
C THR A 346 -36.42 17.58 -27.36
N TYR A 347 -37.32 16.59 -27.22
CA TYR A 347 -37.13 15.20 -27.63
C TYR A 347 -38.12 14.75 -28.72
N ASP A 348 -38.80 15.68 -29.40
CA ASP A 348 -39.75 15.34 -30.47
C ASP A 348 -39.12 14.61 -31.66
N SER A 349 -37.84 14.85 -31.91
CA SER A 349 -37.09 14.17 -32.96
C SER A 349 -36.64 12.75 -32.58
N LEU A 350 -36.85 12.31 -31.32
CA LEU A 350 -36.51 10.96 -30.89
C LEU A 350 -37.59 9.98 -31.37
N PRO A 351 -37.25 8.91 -32.11
CA PRO A 351 -38.22 7.96 -32.61
C PRO A 351 -39.10 7.38 -31.51
N GLN A 352 -40.38 7.15 -31.82
CA GLN A 352 -41.35 6.69 -30.82
C GLN A 352 -40.95 5.36 -30.17
N TRP A 353 -40.35 4.45 -30.93
CA TRP A 353 -39.86 3.18 -30.40
C TRP A 353 -38.71 3.39 -29.41
N GLN A 354 -37.85 4.41 -29.60
CA GLN A 354 -36.80 4.76 -28.62
C GLN A 354 -37.40 5.43 -27.38
N LYS A 355 -38.43 6.29 -27.52
CA LYS A 355 -39.15 6.81 -26.34
C LYS A 355 -39.74 5.66 -25.52
N HIS A 356 -40.40 4.73 -26.19
CA HIS A 356 -40.97 3.53 -25.59
C HIS A 356 -39.91 2.65 -24.92
N TRP A 357 -38.74 2.48 -25.54
CA TRP A 357 -37.65 1.67 -25.02
C TRP A 357 -36.93 2.30 -23.81
N LEU A 358 -36.68 3.62 -23.85
CA LEU A 358 -35.78 4.32 -22.92
C LEU A 358 -36.47 4.99 -21.72
N ASP A 359 -37.71 5.47 -21.87
CA ASP A 359 -38.37 6.32 -20.87
C ASP A 359 -39.24 5.50 -19.90
N ALA A 360 -39.05 5.70 -18.60
CA ALA A 360 -39.80 5.02 -17.55
C ALA A 360 -41.33 5.21 -17.67
N ALA A 361 -41.83 6.31 -18.27
CA ALA A 361 -43.26 6.51 -18.49
C ALA A 361 -43.93 5.43 -19.38
N TYR A 362 -43.14 4.68 -20.15
CA TYR A 362 -43.63 3.64 -21.05
C TYR A 362 -43.49 2.23 -20.46
N GLU A 363 -43.18 2.07 -19.17
CA GLU A 363 -42.98 0.77 -18.51
C GLU A 363 -44.16 -0.19 -18.69
N CYS A 364 -45.39 0.25 -18.45
CA CYS A 364 -46.58 -0.59 -18.66
C CYS A 364 -46.72 -1.04 -20.12
N LYS A 365 -46.38 -0.16 -21.08
CA LYS A 365 -46.49 -0.50 -22.50
C LYS A 365 -45.39 -1.47 -22.96
N ARG A 366 -44.20 -1.42 -22.35
CA ARG A 366 -43.13 -2.41 -22.58
C ARG A 366 -43.53 -3.80 -22.10
N ALA A 367 -44.26 -3.88 -20.98
CA ALA A 367 -44.77 -5.16 -20.47
C ALA A 367 -45.85 -5.80 -21.37
N GLU A 368 -46.50 -5.03 -22.24
CA GLU A 368 -47.58 -5.47 -23.10
C GLU A 368 -47.11 -5.89 -24.51
N ASN A 369 -46.00 -5.34 -25.01
CA ASN A 369 -45.54 -5.58 -26.37
C ASN A 369 -44.01 -5.40 -26.52
N ASP A 370 -43.38 -6.38 -27.17
CA ASP A 370 -41.94 -6.50 -27.43
C ASP A 370 -41.53 -5.99 -28.84
N ASP A 371 -42.42 -5.35 -29.62
CA ASP A 371 -42.13 -4.86 -30.99
C ASP A 371 -40.96 -3.86 -31.07
N TYR A 372 -40.61 -3.21 -29.96
CA TYR A 372 -39.49 -2.27 -29.90
C TYR A 372 -38.14 -2.99 -29.73
N ILE A 373 -38.13 -4.25 -29.28
CA ILE A 373 -36.91 -5.04 -29.05
C ILE A 373 -36.18 -5.26 -30.37
N ASP A 374 -36.89 -5.73 -31.40
CA ASP A 374 -36.33 -5.99 -32.73
C ASP A 374 -35.72 -4.71 -33.35
N GLN A 375 -36.37 -3.57 -33.11
CA GLN A 375 -35.88 -2.26 -33.54
C GLN A 375 -34.62 -1.85 -32.76
N ALA A 376 -34.58 -2.09 -31.45
CA ALA A 376 -33.42 -1.81 -30.61
C ALA A 376 -32.22 -2.69 -30.99
N VAL A 377 -32.42 -3.98 -31.19
CA VAL A 377 -31.42 -4.95 -31.63
C VAL A 377 -30.86 -4.58 -33.01
N THR A 378 -31.74 -4.29 -33.96
CA THR A 378 -31.34 -3.93 -35.33
C THR A 378 -30.55 -2.63 -35.33
N ALA A 379 -31.01 -1.61 -34.59
CA ALA A 379 -30.33 -0.33 -34.48
C ALA A 379 -28.97 -0.46 -33.78
N PHE A 380 -28.89 -1.24 -32.71
CA PHE A 380 -27.64 -1.51 -32.00
C PHE A 380 -26.62 -2.23 -32.90
N SER A 381 -27.04 -3.27 -33.61
CA SER A 381 -26.16 -4.06 -34.49
C SER A 381 -25.55 -3.18 -35.59
N ARG A 382 -26.37 -2.33 -36.22
CA ARG A 382 -25.90 -1.35 -37.23
C ARG A 382 -24.93 -0.33 -36.64
N TRP A 383 -25.24 0.21 -35.47
CA TRP A 383 -24.35 1.13 -34.78
C TRP A 383 -23.02 0.48 -34.41
N PHE A 384 -23.04 -0.74 -33.88
CA PHE A 384 -21.84 -1.46 -33.43
C PHE A 384 -20.85 -1.67 -34.60
N ILE A 385 -21.35 -2.10 -35.75
CA ILE A 385 -20.53 -2.27 -36.97
C ILE A 385 -19.96 -0.92 -37.42
N THR A 386 -20.80 0.11 -37.52
CA THR A 386 -20.38 1.46 -37.95
C THR A 386 -19.31 2.03 -37.00
N ALA A 387 -19.50 1.86 -35.69
CA ALA A 387 -18.57 2.32 -34.66
C ALA A 387 -17.25 1.56 -34.70
N PHE A 388 -17.30 0.26 -34.97
CA PHE A 388 -16.12 -0.58 -35.13
C PHE A 388 -15.32 -0.23 -36.39
N GLU A 389 -15.98 -0.02 -37.53
CA GLU A 389 -15.33 0.43 -38.78
C GLU A 389 -14.64 1.79 -38.59
N ALA A 390 -15.31 2.73 -37.90
CA ALA A 390 -14.73 4.01 -37.54
C ALA A 390 -13.50 3.87 -36.61
N TYR A 391 -13.53 2.91 -35.67
CA TYR A 391 -12.39 2.60 -34.81
C TYR A 391 -11.17 2.10 -35.60
N LEU A 392 -11.39 1.23 -36.60
CA LEU A 392 -10.33 0.71 -37.46
C LEU A 392 -9.75 1.75 -38.42
N LYS A 393 -10.42 2.89 -38.62
CA LYS A 393 -10.04 3.95 -39.60
C LYS A 393 -9.94 3.41 -41.04
N VAL A 394 -10.73 2.39 -41.37
CA VAL A 394 -10.75 1.79 -42.71
C VAL A 394 -11.85 2.46 -43.55
N GLU A 395 -11.54 2.88 -44.77
CA GLU A 395 -12.51 3.51 -45.71
C GLU A 395 -13.43 2.50 -46.42
N LYS A 396 -13.15 1.21 -46.30
CA LYS A 396 -13.95 0.11 -46.89
C LYS A 396 -14.70 -0.67 -45.82
N VAL A 397 -15.97 -0.93 -46.12
CA VAL A 397 -16.86 -1.80 -45.34
C VAL A 397 -16.23 -3.20 -45.23
N MET A 398 -15.94 -3.64 -44.01
CA MET A 398 -15.38 -4.97 -43.73
C MET A 398 -16.48 -6.00 -43.48
N PHE A 399 -17.68 -5.55 -43.11
CA PHE A 399 -18.83 -6.41 -42.76
C PHE A 399 -19.94 -6.25 -43.78
N ASP A 400 -20.40 -7.36 -44.35
CA ASP A 400 -21.47 -7.34 -45.34
C ASP A 400 -22.86 -7.56 -44.71
N ASP A 401 -23.90 -7.61 -45.54
CA ASP A 401 -25.27 -7.86 -45.10
C ASP A 401 -25.45 -9.23 -44.41
N VAL A 402 -24.50 -10.17 -44.57
CA VAL A 402 -24.50 -11.47 -43.88
C VAL A 402 -24.04 -11.30 -42.45
N ASP A 403 -23.02 -10.49 -42.19
CA ASP A 403 -22.56 -10.19 -40.83
C ASP A 403 -23.60 -9.40 -40.04
N ILE A 404 -24.26 -8.43 -40.67
CA ILE A 404 -25.39 -7.70 -40.07
C ILE A 404 -26.49 -8.69 -39.66
N ARG A 405 -26.85 -9.62 -40.56
CA ARG A 405 -27.85 -10.66 -40.28
C ARG A 405 -27.40 -11.65 -39.21
N HIS A 406 -26.11 -11.97 -39.14
CA HIS A 406 -25.55 -12.82 -38.08
C HIS A 406 -25.68 -12.15 -36.72
N PHE A 407 -25.27 -10.89 -36.57
CA PHE A 407 -25.39 -10.17 -35.29
C PHE A 407 -26.85 -9.94 -34.88
N ILE A 408 -27.74 -9.68 -35.85
CA ILE A 408 -29.19 -9.63 -35.61
C ILE A 408 -29.69 -11.01 -35.15
N GLY A 409 -29.30 -12.12 -35.80
CA GLY A 409 -29.72 -13.47 -35.40
C GLY A 409 -29.10 -13.96 -34.08
N GLN A 410 -27.93 -13.44 -33.68
CA GLN A 410 -27.36 -13.67 -32.35
C GLN A 410 -28.19 -13.02 -31.25
N ALA A 411 -28.93 -11.96 -31.56
CA ALA A 411 -29.84 -11.36 -30.59
C ALA A 411 -31.05 -12.24 -30.28
N ASP A 412 -31.49 -13.09 -31.22
CA ASP A 412 -32.54 -14.08 -30.95
C ASP A 412 -32.05 -15.16 -29.95
N LEU A 413 -30.73 -15.37 -29.84
CA LEU A 413 -30.11 -16.31 -28.89
C LEU A 413 -29.90 -15.71 -27.48
N PHE A 414 -30.23 -14.43 -27.29
CA PHE A 414 -30.20 -13.76 -25.98
C PHE A 414 -31.03 -14.48 -24.92
N ASP A 415 -31.96 -15.35 -25.31
CA ASP A 415 -32.87 -16.02 -24.38
C ASP A 415 -32.29 -17.24 -23.63
N SER A 416 -31.14 -17.79 -24.01
CA SER A 416 -30.64 -19.03 -23.38
C SER A 416 -29.46 -18.84 -22.40
N ALA A 417 -28.63 -17.81 -22.59
CA ALA A 417 -27.38 -17.64 -21.81
C ALA A 417 -27.18 -16.24 -21.19
N MET A 418 -28.01 -15.25 -21.52
CA MET A 418 -27.80 -13.86 -21.12
C MET A 418 -28.39 -13.53 -19.75
N GLN A 419 -27.73 -12.66 -18.98
CA GLN A 419 -28.19 -12.24 -17.64
C GLN A 419 -29.58 -11.60 -17.70
N LEU A 420 -30.42 -11.88 -16.69
CA LEU A 420 -31.80 -11.39 -16.60
C LEU A 420 -31.90 -9.86 -16.78
N GLN A 421 -30.95 -9.10 -16.22
CA GLN A 421 -30.92 -7.64 -16.33
C GLN A 421 -30.65 -7.12 -17.74
N ILE A 422 -29.94 -7.88 -18.58
CA ILE A 422 -29.69 -7.51 -19.97
C ILE A 422 -30.91 -7.87 -20.80
N LYS A 423 -31.54 -9.02 -20.51
CA LYS A 423 -32.83 -9.39 -21.08
C LYS A 423 -33.88 -8.31 -20.79
N GLU A 424 -34.04 -7.88 -19.53
CA GLU A 424 -34.96 -6.80 -19.12
C GLU A 424 -34.58 -5.39 -19.60
N ALA A 425 -33.37 -5.20 -20.11
CA ALA A 425 -32.99 -3.93 -20.73
C ALA A 425 -33.50 -3.89 -22.18
N PHE A 426 -33.32 -4.99 -22.92
CA PHE A 426 -33.76 -5.07 -24.30
C PHE A 426 -35.22 -5.50 -24.44
N ARG A 427 -35.77 -6.26 -23.48
CA ARG A 427 -37.19 -6.54 -23.18
C ARG A 427 -37.79 -5.45 -22.30
#